data_AF-A0A1E5R305-F1
#
_entry.id   AF-A0A1E5R305-F1
#
_cell.length_a   1.000
_cell.length_b   1.000
_cell.length_c   1.000
_cell.angle_alpha   90.00
_cell.angle_beta   90.00
_cell.angle_gamma   90.00
#
_symmetry.space_group_name_H-M   'P 1'
#
loop_
_entity.id
_entity.type
_entity.pdbx_description
1 polymer ?
#
loop_
_entity_poly.entity_id
_entity_poly.type
_entity_poly.pdbx_seq_one_letter_code
_entity_poly.pdbx_strand_id
1 'polypeptide(L)'
;MQKILIILTALTYSIQAFFFQNHEQQHHQQQPDIDYQDKFLMNTDCHDYLCPTTLACVKSVVDCPCPYPNSQMKCLIEEKGKVIDTVCISKPFIANNPSLQEKYDDINQGYKLKTKGVRDCGWAIDAYYGRA
;
A
#
# COMPACT_ATOMS: atom_id res chain seq x y z
N MET A 1 -10.35 14.72 65.33
CA MET A 1 -10.32 13.39 64.70
C MET A 1 -11.26 13.31 63.48
N GLN A 2 -12.56 13.59 63.62
CA GLN A 2 -13.55 13.53 62.51
C GLN A 2 -13.22 14.43 61.30
N LYS A 3 -12.75 15.66 61.53
CA LYS A 3 -12.47 16.63 60.46
C LYS A 3 -11.24 16.24 59.60
N ILE A 4 -10.29 15.49 60.16
CA ILE A 4 -9.10 15.03 59.42
C ILE A 4 -9.46 13.85 58.50
N LEU A 5 -10.39 12.99 58.92
CA LEU A 5 -10.88 11.85 58.14
C LEU A 5 -11.67 12.26 56.88
N ILE A 6 -12.38 13.39 56.95
CA ILE A 6 -13.17 13.95 55.82
C ILE A 6 -12.26 14.60 54.76
N ILE A 7 -11.13 15.19 55.18
CA ILE A 7 -10.18 15.80 54.24
C ILE A 7 -9.38 14.72 53.48
N LEU A 8 -8.99 13.63 54.15
CA LEU A 8 -8.29 12.51 53.51
C LEU A 8 -9.15 11.71 52.51
N THR A 9 -10.48 11.69 52.69
CA THR A 9 -11.41 11.01 51.78
C THR A 9 -11.79 11.85 50.56
N ALA A 10 -11.71 13.19 50.64
CA ALA A 10 -11.94 14.08 49.51
C ALA A 10 -10.74 14.17 48.54
N LEU A 11 -9.51 13.98 49.04
CA LEU A 11 -8.28 14.04 48.23
C LEU A 11 -8.03 12.78 47.37
N THR A 12 -8.68 11.64 47.65
CA THR A 12 -8.53 10.42 46.84
C THR A 12 -9.51 10.33 45.67
N TYR A 13 -10.58 11.13 45.67
CA TYR A 13 -11.61 11.10 44.61
C TYR A 13 -11.20 11.87 43.34
N SER A 14 -10.27 12.81 43.43
CA SER A 14 -9.84 13.65 42.29
C SER A 14 -8.84 12.97 41.35
N ILE A 15 -8.27 11.81 41.71
CA ILE A 15 -7.27 11.11 40.88
C ILE A 15 -7.93 10.21 39.84
N GLN A 16 -9.18 9.79 40.02
CA GLN A 16 -9.88 8.91 39.07
C GLN A 16 -10.52 9.66 37.89
N ALA A 17 -10.73 10.97 38.00
CA ALA A 17 -11.40 11.76 36.96
C ALA A 17 -10.46 12.15 35.79
N PHE A 18 -9.14 12.16 35.98
CA PHE A 18 -8.18 12.57 34.94
C PHE A 18 -7.71 11.44 34.02
N PHE A 19 -7.94 10.17 34.37
CA PHE A 19 -7.47 9.03 33.57
C PHE A 19 -8.47 8.54 32.53
N PHE A 20 -9.74 8.97 32.58
CA PHE A 20 -10.79 8.48 31.67
C PHE A 20 -11.18 9.44 30.54
N GLN A 21 -10.57 10.63 30.45
CA GLN A 21 -11.05 11.69 29.55
C GLN A 21 -10.18 11.98 28.31
N ASN A 22 -9.14 11.18 28.04
CA ASN A 22 -8.23 11.39 26.90
C ASN A 22 -8.16 10.21 25.90
N HIS A 23 -9.23 9.41 25.78
CA HIS A 23 -9.33 8.36 24.75
C HIS A 23 -10.28 8.74 23.59
N GLU A 24 -10.46 10.03 23.31
CA GLU A 24 -11.07 10.46 22.06
C GLU A 24 -10.00 10.72 21.00
N GLN A 25 -10.00 9.83 20.01
CA GLN A 25 -9.58 10.08 18.62
C GLN A 25 -8.08 10.31 18.36
N GLN A 26 -7.27 9.30 18.64
CA GLN A 26 -6.26 8.94 17.63
C GLN A 26 -6.96 8.17 16.52
N HIS A 27 -7.45 8.90 15.51
CA HIS A 27 -7.61 8.35 14.15
C HIS A 27 -6.22 7.99 13.61
N HIS A 28 -5.62 6.92 14.14
CA HIS A 28 -4.78 6.12 13.28
C HIS A 28 -5.74 5.60 12.20
N GLN A 29 -5.44 5.89 10.93
CA GLN A 29 -5.94 5.10 9.83
C GLN A 29 -5.43 3.67 10.01
N GLN A 30 -6.03 2.92 10.95
CA GLN A 30 -6.14 1.49 10.80
C GLN A 30 -7.04 1.33 9.59
N GLN A 31 -6.38 1.15 8.44
CA GLN A 31 -6.98 0.45 7.33
C GLN A 31 -7.69 -0.76 7.97
N PRO A 32 -9.02 -0.86 7.86
CA PRO A 32 -9.76 -1.92 8.53
C PRO A 32 -9.06 -3.23 8.18
N ASP A 33 -8.90 -4.14 9.13
CA ASP A 33 -8.39 -5.48 8.84
C ASP A 33 -9.39 -6.09 7.86
N ILE A 34 -9.11 -5.93 6.57
CA ILE A 34 -9.98 -6.33 5.50
C ILE A 34 -9.79 -7.83 5.48
N ASP A 35 -10.80 -8.59 5.87
CA ASP A 35 -10.85 -10.00 5.51
C ASP A 35 -10.87 -10.06 3.98
N TYR A 36 -9.67 -10.24 3.42
CA TYR A 36 -9.42 -10.24 2.01
C TYR A 36 -10.22 -11.36 1.34
N GLN A 37 -10.38 -12.49 2.03
CA GLN A 37 -11.15 -13.62 1.54
C GLN A 37 -12.62 -13.24 1.42
N ASP A 38 -13.22 -12.67 2.46
CA ASP A 38 -14.62 -12.24 2.40
C ASP A 38 -14.85 -11.19 1.33
N LYS A 39 -14.00 -10.16 1.21
CA LYS A 39 -14.16 -9.14 0.16
C LYS A 39 -13.92 -9.67 -1.25
N PHE A 40 -12.98 -10.58 -1.43
CA PHE A 40 -12.74 -11.22 -2.72
C PHE A 40 -13.95 -12.07 -3.12
N LEU A 41 -14.50 -12.86 -2.19
CA LEU A 41 -15.67 -13.71 -2.42
C LEU A 41 -16.98 -12.90 -2.61
N MET A 42 -17.09 -11.75 -1.95
CA MET A 42 -18.24 -10.83 -2.09
C MET A 42 -18.20 -9.97 -3.36
N ASN A 43 -17.13 -10.00 -4.16
CA ASN A 43 -17.05 -9.30 -5.45
C ASN A 43 -17.84 -10.04 -6.56
N THR A 44 -19.06 -10.46 -6.27
CA THR A 44 -19.95 -11.18 -7.19
C THR A 44 -20.42 -10.32 -8.36
N ASP A 45 -20.33 -9.00 -8.22
CA ASP A 45 -20.79 -8.04 -9.24
C ASP A 45 -19.75 -7.78 -10.34
N CYS A 46 -18.52 -8.26 -10.17
CA CYS A 46 -17.50 -8.14 -11.19
C CYS A 46 -17.68 -9.22 -12.28
N HIS A 47 -18.05 -8.78 -13.48
CA HIS A 47 -18.26 -9.66 -14.63
C HIS A 47 -17.02 -9.77 -15.54
N ASP A 48 -16.03 -8.90 -15.33
CA ASP A 48 -14.77 -8.88 -16.08
C ASP A 48 -13.63 -9.47 -15.22
N TYR A 49 -12.41 -8.93 -15.31
CA TYR A 49 -11.25 -9.36 -14.54
C TYR A 49 -11.22 -8.68 -13.17
N LEU A 50 -11.27 -9.47 -12.10
CA LEU A 50 -11.07 -8.99 -10.73
C LEU A 50 -9.58 -8.99 -10.39
N CYS A 51 -9.02 -7.80 -10.16
CA CYS A 51 -7.61 -7.66 -9.79
C CYS A 51 -7.34 -8.29 -8.42
N PRO A 52 -6.42 -9.26 -8.30
CA PRO A 52 -6.19 -9.96 -7.04
C PRO A 52 -5.72 -8.99 -5.95
N THR A 53 -4.79 -8.08 -6.25
CA THR A 53 -4.21 -7.24 -5.20
C THR A 53 -5.10 -6.08 -4.77
N THR A 54 -5.86 -5.48 -5.70
CA THR A 54 -6.62 -4.24 -5.45
C THR A 54 -8.12 -4.45 -5.39
N LEU A 55 -8.60 -5.65 -5.74
CA LEU A 55 -10.03 -5.97 -5.87
C LEU A 55 -10.78 -5.05 -6.85
N ALA A 56 -10.05 -4.40 -7.77
CA ALA A 56 -10.64 -3.59 -8.82
C ALA A 56 -11.23 -4.51 -9.90
N CYS A 57 -12.47 -4.23 -10.33
CA CYS A 57 -13.05 -4.88 -11.50
C CYS A 57 -12.66 -4.12 -12.77
N VAL A 58 -11.91 -4.77 -13.67
CA VAL A 58 -11.35 -4.16 -14.87
C VAL A 58 -11.51 -5.07 -16.09
N LYS A 59 -11.37 -4.53 -17.30
CA LYS A 59 -11.58 -5.31 -18.54
C LYS A 59 -10.56 -6.43 -18.75
N SER A 60 -9.31 -6.21 -18.34
CA SER A 60 -8.23 -7.16 -18.54
C SER A 60 -7.15 -7.02 -17.47
N VAL A 61 -6.28 -8.03 -17.33
CA VAL A 61 -5.18 -8.01 -16.35
C VAL A 61 -4.29 -6.77 -16.47
N VAL A 62 -4.11 -6.23 -17.69
CA VAL A 62 -3.25 -5.06 -17.90
C VAL A 62 -3.82 -3.78 -17.32
N ASP A 63 -5.13 -3.74 -17.07
CA ASP A 63 -5.84 -2.59 -16.54
C ASP A 63 -5.76 -2.53 -15.01
N CYS A 64 -5.22 -3.57 -14.37
CA CYS A 64 -5.11 -3.57 -12.92
C CYS A 64 -4.22 -2.42 -12.42
N PRO A 65 -4.70 -1.67 -11.40
CA PRO A 65 -3.88 -0.67 -10.74
C PRO A 65 -2.93 -1.36 -9.75
N CYS A 66 -1.75 -0.76 -9.56
CA CYS A 66 -0.92 -1.13 -8.42
C CYS A 66 -1.53 -0.57 -7.12
N PRO A 67 -1.43 -1.29 -6.00
CA PRO A 67 -2.04 -0.86 -4.73
C PRO A 67 -1.49 0.47 -4.21
N TYR A 68 -0.23 0.80 -4.53
CA TYR A 68 0.41 2.05 -4.09
C TYR A 68 0.93 2.87 -5.27
N PRO A 69 0.08 3.55 -6.05
CA PRO A 69 0.47 4.20 -7.30
C PRO A 69 1.55 5.31 -7.16
N ASN A 70 1.66 5.89 -5.97
CA ASN A 70 2.66 6.93 -5.69
C ASN A 70 4.07 6.34 -5.52
N SER A 71 4.18 5.17 -4.89
CA SER A 71 5.47 4.54 -4.54
C SER A 71 5.79 3.30 -5.36
N GLN A 72 4.86 2.83 -6.19
CA GLN A 72 5.03 1.67 -7.07
C GLN A 72 4.90 2.05 -8.54
N MET A 73 5.53 1.27 -9.40
CA MET A 73 5.31 1.28 -10.85
C MET A 73 4.79 -0.09 -11.30
N LYS A 74 4.00 -0.09 -12.37
CA LYS A 74 3.48 -1.29 -13.03
C LYS A 74 4.42 -1.70 -14.16
N CYS A 75 4.90 -2.93 -14.11
CA CYS A 75 5.70 -3.54 -15.18
C CYS A 75 4.84 -4.51 -15.97
N LEU A 76 4.94 -4.44 -17.30
CA LEU A 76 4.25 -5.33 -18.21
C LEU A 76 5.12 -6.55 -18.48
N ILE A 77 4.56 -7.74 -18.26
CA ILE A 77 5.20 -9.00 -18.63
C ILE A 77 4.69 -9.38 -20.01
N GLU A 78 5.60 -9.35 -20.98
CA GLU A 78 5.29 -9.66 -22.36
C GLU A 78 5.91 -10.98 -22.79
N GLU A 79 5.14 -11.79 -23.51
CA GLU A 79 5.61 -12.96 -24.24
C GLU A 79 5.21 -12.83 -25.71
N LYS A 80 6.20 -12.93 -26.62
CA LYS A 80 5.99 -12.78 -28.08
C LYS A 80 5.20 -11.51 -28.46
N GLY A 81 5.46 -10.41 -27.74
CA GLY A 81 4.81 -9.10 -27.98
C GLY A 81 3.37 -8.98 -27.47
N LYS A 82 2.90 -9.94 -26.66
CA LYS A 82 1.61 -9.88 -25.98
C LYS A 82 1.81 -9.78 -24.48
N VAL A 83 1.09 -8.87 -23.82
CA VAL A 83 1.11 -8.79 -22.36
C VAL A 83 0.35 -9.99 -21.79
N ILE A 84 1.03 -10.81 -21.00
CA ILE A 84 0.46 -12.01 -20.37
C ILE A 84 0.18 -11.79 -18.88
N ASP A 85 0.88 -10.84 -18.26
CA ASP A 85 0.77 -10.56 -16.83
C ASP A 85 1.26 -9.13 -16.53
N THR A 86 1.00 -8.64 -15.32
CA THR A 86 1.54 -7.38 -14.82
C THR A 86 2.03 -7.55 -13.39
N VAL A 87 3.19 -6.95 -13.08
CA VAL A 87 3.76 -6.97 -11.73
C VAL A 87 3.97 -5.55 -11.22
N CYS A 88 3.70 -5.35 -9.94
CA CYS A 88 3.92 -4.07 -9.26
C CYS A 88 5.19 -4.14 -8.44
N ILE A 89 6.12 -3.22 -8.70
CA ILE A 89 7.36 -3.08 -7.94
C ILE A 89 7.45 -1.68 -7.35
N SER A 90 8.24 -1.51 -6.30
CA SER A 90 8.56 -0.17 -5.79
C SER A 90 9.29 0.65 -6.85
N LYS A 91 8.95 1.93 -6.97
CA LYS A 91 9.70 2.86 -7.81
C LYS A 91 11.15 2.92 -7.31
N PRO A 92 12.15 2.82 -8.20
CA PRO A 92 13.53 2.96 -7.79
C PRO A 92 13.81 4.41 -7.40
N PHE A 93 14.69 4.58 -6.42
CA PHE A 93 15.18 5.89 -5.98
C PHE A 93 16.65 6.05 -6.34
N ILE A 94 16.96 6.97 -7.24
CA ILE A 94 18.29 7.21 -7.80
C ILE A 94 18.80 8.58 -7.35
N ALA A 95 19.27 8.67 -6.11
CA ALA A 95 19.73 9.93 -5.51
C ALA A 95 20.83 10.64 -6.31
N ASN A 96 21.74 9.87 -6.92
CA ASN A 96 22.92 10.41 -7.60
C ASN A 96 22.69 10.75 -9.08
N ASN A 97 21.46 10.62 -9.59
CA ASN A 97 21.15 10.92 -10.99
C ASN A 97 19.70 11.46 -11.13
N PRO A 98 19.48 12.76 -10.88
CA PRO A 98 18.15 13.38 -10.92
C PRO A 98 17.45 13.24 -12.27
N SER A 99 18.18 13.33 -13.39
CA SER A 99 17.61 13.16 -14.73
C SER A 99 17.12 11.74 -14.98
N LEU A 100 17.74 10.73 -14.35
CA LEU A 100 17.24 9.37 -14.40
C LEU A 100 16.05 9.17 -13.45
N GLN A 101 16.08 9.80 -12.27
CA GLN A 101 14.95 9.80 -11.34
C GLN A 101 13.68 10.35 -12.00
N GLU A 102 13.77 11.49 -12.68
CA GLU A 102 12.64 12.11 -13.39
C GLU A 102 12.00 11.15 -14.41
N LYS A 103 12.81 10.35 -15.13
CA LYS A 103 12.29 9.35 -16.07
C LYS A 103 11.58 8.19 -15.38
N TYR A 104 11.99 7.81 -14.16
CA TYR A 104 11.29 6.81 -13.36
C TYR A 104 9.98 7.34 -12.76
N ASP A 105 9.91 8.64 -12.49
CA ASP A 105 8.73 9.29 -11.96
C ASP A 105 7.66 9.56 -13.06
N ASP A 106 8.07 9.60 -14.33
CA ASP A 106 7.17 9.68 -15.48
C ASP A 106 6.37 8.37 -15.67
N ILE A 107 5.06 8.46 -15.52
CA ILE A 107 4.09 7.36 -15.66
C ILE A 107 4.17 6.67 -17.04
N ASN A 108 4.56 7.39 -18.09
CA ASN A 108 4.60 6.90 -19.46
C ASN A 108 5.97 6.30 -19.86
N GLN A 109 7.02 6.59 -19.09
CA GLN A 109 8.39 6.20 -19.42
C GLN A 109 8.99 5.23 -18.40
N GLY A 110 8.71 5.41 -17.11
CA GLY A 110 9.41 4.69 -16.04
C GLY A 110 9.37 3.17 -16.20
N TYR A 111 8.22 2.62 -16.61
CA TYR A 111 8.05 1.18 -16.81
C TYR A 111 8.81 0.60 -18.01
N LYS A 112 9.27 1.45 -18.94
CA LYS A 112 10.03 1.04 -20.13
C LYS A 112 11.53 1.00 -19.87
N LEU A 113 11.99 1.61 -18.78
CA LEU A 113 13.40 1.67 -18.44
C LEU A 113 13.92 0.30 -18.01
N LYS A 114 15.15 0.01 -18.46
CA LYS A 114 15.90 -1.20 -18.12
C LYS A 114 17.34 -0.81 -17.85
N THR A 115 17.61 -0.39 -16.63
CA THR A 115 18.89 0.14 -16.18
C THR A 115 19.66 -0.92 -15.41
N LYS A 116 20.87 -1.22 -15.85
CA LYS A 116 21.74 -2.20 -15.19
C LYS A 116 21.98 -1.82 -13.73
N GLY A 117 21.74 -2.78 -12.82
CA GLY A 117 21.94 -2.61 -11.38
C GLY A 117 20.81 -1.88 -10.65
N VAL A 118 19.73 -1.51 -11.35
CA VAL A 118 18.52 -0.92 -10.73
C VAL A 118 17.43 -1.98 -10.67
N ARG A 119 16.70 -2.03 -9.55
CA ARG A 119 15.48 -2.84 -9.41
C ARG A 119 14.29 -2.16 -10.09
N ASP A 120 14.36 -2.04 -11.41
CA ASP A 120 13.29 -1.50 -12.26
C ASP A 120 12.52 -2.61 -12.99
N CYS A 121 11.71 -2.25 -13.98
CA CYS A 121 10.95 -3.23 -14.76
C CYS A 121 11.83 -4.17 -15.59
N GLY A 122 13.05 -3.76 -15.97
CA GLY A 122 14.02 -4.67 -16.59
C GLY A 122 14.38 -5.81 -15.63
N TRP A 123 14.77 -5.46 -14.41
CA TRP A 123 15.05 -6.45 -13.36
C TRP A 123 13.83 -7.32 -13.03
N ALA A 124 12.65 -6.72 -12.91
CA ALA A 124 11.43 -7.46 -12.58
C ALA A 124 11.03 -8.46 -13.68
N ILE A 125 11.18 -8.08 -14.95
CA ILE A 125 10.96 -8.98 -16.09
C ILE A 125 11.97 -10.13 -16.06
N ASP A 126 13.25 -9.86 -15.80
CA ASP A 126 14.24 -10.92 -15.68
C ASP A 126 13.94 -11.85 -14.50
N ALA A 127 13.50 -11.32 -13.36
CA ALA A 127 13.12 -12.11 -12.20
C ALA A 127 11.90 -13.00 -12.48
N TYR A 128 10.88 -12.47 -13.16
CA TYR A 128 9.69 -13.22 -13.57
C TYR A 128 10.04 -14.47 -14.38
N TYR A 129 11.01 -14.36 -15.28
CA TYR A 129 11.46 -15.45 -16.14
C TYR A 129 12.65 -16.24 -15.55
N GLY A 130 13.04 -16.00 -14.30
CA GLY A 130 14.15 -16.72 -13.64
C GLY A 130 15.54 -16.41 -14.21
N ARG A 131 15.76 -15.19 -14.71
CA ARG A 131 17.03 -14.70 -15.30
C ARG A 131 17.78 -13.66 -14.46
N ALA A 132 17.20 -13.21 -13.35
CA ALA A 132 17.73 -12.13 -12.50
C ALA A 132 18.84 -12.60 -11.53
#